data_AF-A0A5R9FS71-F1
#
_entry.id   AF-A0A5R9FS71-F1
#
_cell.length_a   1.000
_cell.length_b   1.000
_cell.length_c   1.000
_cell.angle_alpha   90.00
_cell.angle_beta   90.00
_cell.angle_gamma   90.00
#
_symmetry.space_group_name_H-M   'P 1'
#
loop_
_entity.id
_entity.type
_entity.pdbx_description
1 polymer ?
#
loop_
_entity_poly.entity_id
_entity_poly.type
_entity_poly.pdbx_seq_one_letter_code
_entity_poly.pdbx_strand_id
1 'polypeptide(L)'
;MKLHRMHHRRRSRVVAALAALPLLATLSAPNATAEPASPGSEAARLSAAPDRTGAGEPEEGTWFGKPVLMPYGTAKDDAMDRAEDEAPRNLTANQETTQKQAPPSGLKRWEMPGLEARGEPLSAAEAGRRALAAAEKAGARSYADTSKVPLTGDGDGDGDNPTPRAAAELTPPTKWGATPPATIERCLDREEAGSTKGKTFNRWLWCQKGRLGLEYFKVINGRPELQGITTVAFRAAAVGAGKTRGVRTYLQVEEDSLDNDVWSLWDRLFTVPSLRMNVLSDCAEPLEYCWATGSGIEHTWEEWEYRDDWMHWDVRSDESAGRGRDKVSYDRWHFRVDGSGGGYKIRPARSEQHTIRCDSADYFAHFGERYPRACVNYEVVPNLRYKISDDRVTGVAQHIRTAQNMPERTYPIEFDRKDIPGKYYPGQRNERGLHRVPYGGLVARSNEDYKDDACKRQGPYAGSRGLPPYDTNTKDCDEYPFQSTEEGASSHDWAFSVRAVPKSENTAAGSLLRWYYFSDRVLYDNDEFWVNIQD
;
A
#
# COMPACT_ATOMS: atom_id res chain seq x y z
N MET A 1 6.88 -54.05 30.58
CA MET A 1 6.31 -54.92 29.54
C MET A 1 4.82 -54.61 29.36
N LYS A 2 4.48 -53.83 28.32
CA LYS A 2 3.19 -53.76 27.62
C LYS A 2 3.35 -52.67 26.54
N LEU A 3 3.74 -53.09 25.33
CA LEU A 3 3.77 -52.22 24.15
C LEU A 3 2.33 -52.01 23.66
N HIS A 4 1.91 -50.76 23.50
CA HIS A 4 0.77 -50.41 22.66
C HIS A 4 1.30 -49.87 21.33
N ARG A 5 1.04 -50.63 20.26
CA ARG A 5 1.24 -50.22 18.87
C ARG A 5 0.12 -49.24 18.51
N MET A 6 0.45 -47.97 18.27
CA MET A 6 -0.42 -47.07 17.53
C MET A 6 -0.21 -47.27 16.03
N HIS A 7 -1.32 -47.52 15.32
CA HIS A 7 -1.37 -47.65 13.88
C HIS A 7 -1.37 -46.27 13.21
N HIS A 8 -0.31 -45.95 12.46
CA HIS A 8 -0.35 -44.89 11.45
C HIS A 8 -1.30 -45.30 10.31
N ARG A 9 -2.41 -44.56 10.15
CA ARG A 9 -3.22 -44.59 8.93
C ARG A 9 -2.60 -43.66 7.88
N ARG A 10 -1.82 -44.22 6.95
CA ARG A 10 -1.53 -43.57 5.67
C ARG A 10 -2.80 -43.63 4.80
N ARG A 11 -3.39 -42.49 4.46
CA ARG A 11 -4.41 -42.40 3.41
C ARG A 11 -3.72 -42.21 2.06
N SER A 12 -3.60 -43.30 1.30
CA SER A 12 -3.26 -43.24 -0.13
C SER A 12 -4.48 -42.76 -0.91
N ARG A 13 -4.37 -41.62 -1.61
CA ARG A 13 -5.35 -41.19 -2.62
C ARG A 13 -5.15 -42.04 -3.87
N VAL A 14 -6.12 -42.92 -4.15
CA VAL A 14 -6.26 -43.59 -5.44
C VAL A 14 -7.12 -42.70 -6.33
N VAL A 15 -6.55 -42.29 -7.46
CA VAL A 15 -7.25 -41.64 -8.56
C VAL A 15 -8.02 -42.72 -9.31
N ALA A 16 -9.35 -42.60 -9.38
CA ALA A 16 -10.19 -43.40 -10.26
C ALA A 16 -10.92 -42.46 -11.21
N ALA A 17 -10.55 -42.55 -12.49
CA ALA A 17 -11.28 -41.97 -13.61
C ALA A 17 -12.51 -42.83 -13.90
N LEU A 18 -13.67 -42.21 -14.06
CA LEU A 18 -14.86 -42.84 -14.64
C LEU A 18 -15.61 -41.79 -15.46
N ALA A 19 -15.66 -42.06 -16.76
CA ALA A 19 -16.48 -41.38 -17.73
C ALA A 19 -17.86 -42.03 -17.80
N ALA A 20 -18.91 -41.21 -18.00
CA ALA A 20 -19.89 -41.31 -19.08
C ALA A 20 -21.36 -41.00 -18.68
N LEU A 21 -21.86 -39.96 -19.35
CA LEU A 21 -23.18 -39.80 -20.00
C LEU A 21 -24.42 -39.31 -19.20
N PRO A 22 -25.33 -38.57 -19.89
CA PRO A 22 -26.28 -37.65 -19.28
C PRO A 22 -27.71 -38.22 -19.20
N LEU A 23 -28.48 -37.74 -18.23
CA LEU A 23 -29.93 -37.95 -18.19
C LEU A 23 -30.67 -36.62 -18.38
N LEU A 24 -31.46 -36.58 -19.46
CA LEU A 24 -32.56 -35.66 -19.67
C LEU A 24 -33.62 -35.85 -18.57
N ALA A 25 -34.11 -34.73 -18.01
CA ALA A 25 -35.46 -34.65 -17.48
C ALA A 25 -35.99 -33.21 -17.58
N THR A 26 -36.98 -33.06 -18.46
CA THR A 26 -37.94 -31.97 -18.59
C THR A 26 -38.81 -31.80 -17.35
N LEU A 27 -39.23 -30.56 -17.05
CA LEU A 27 -40.57 -30.11 -16.55
C LEU A 27 -40.42 -28.67 -16.01
N SER A 28 -40.91 -27.66 -16.74
CA SER A 28 -42.25 -27.06 -16.66
C SER A 28 -42.29 -25.83 -15.72
N ALA A 29 -42.46 -24.66 -16.33
CA ALA A 29 -42.88 -23.42 -15.68
C ALA A 29 -44.35 -23.51 -15.19
N PRO A 30 -44.80 -22.55 -14.37
CA PRO A 30 -45.71 -21.56 -14.96
C PRO A 30 -45.48 -20.09 -14.54
N ASN A 31 -45.95 -19.24 -15.46
CA ASN A 31 -46.19 -17.80 -15.42
C ASN A 31 -46.60 -17.19 -14.07
N ALA A 32 -46.09 -15.99 -13.80
CA ALA A 32 -46.90 -14.91 -13.24
C ALA A 32 -46.43 -13.55 -13.79
N THR A 33 -47.32 -12.97 -14.57
CA THR A 33 -47.35 -11.62 -15.14
C THR A 33 -47.61 -10.56 -14.06
N ALA A 34 -46.89 -9.44 -14.09
CA ALA A 34 -47.41 -8.15 -13.63
C ALA A 34 -46.69 -7.00 -14.35
N GLU A 35 -47.48 -6.23 -15.09
CA GLU A 35 -47.16 -5.03 -15.86
C GLU A 35 -47.04 -3.77 -14.96
N PRO A 36 -46.58 -2.63 -15.52
CA PRO A 36 -46.00 -1.51 -14.79
C PRO A 36 -47.04 -0.44 -14.40
N ALA A 37 -46.71 0.36 -13.39
CA ALA A 37 -47.43 1.60 -13.09
C ALA A 37 -46.45 2.77 -12.92
N SER A 38 -46.47 3.65 -13.92
CA SER A 38 -46.25 5.09 -13.78
C SER A 38 -47.33 5.74 -14.65
N PRO A 39 -48.01 6.80 -14.21
CA PRO A 39 -47.51 8.14 -14.51
C PRO A 39 -47.88 9.21 -13.46
N GLY A 40 -47.23 10.37 -13.53
CA GLY A 40 -47.64 11.54 -12.74
C GLY A 40 -46.68 12.72 -12.82
N SER A 41 -46.69 13.40 -13.96
CA SER A 41 -46.15 14.75 -14.16
C SER A 41 -46.99 15.79 -13.41
N GLU A 42 -46.35 16.75 -12.74
CA GLU A 42 -46.90 18.11 -12.67
C GLU A 42 -45.80 19.16 -12.49
N ALA A 43 -45.97 20.25 -13.23
CA ALA A 43 -45.05 21.38 -13.37
C ALA A 43 -45.69 22.63 -12.76
N ALA A 44 -44.89 23.48 -12.10
CA ALA A 44 -45.04 24.95 -12.01
C ALA A 44 -43.94 25.50 -11.07
N ARG A 45 -42.95 26.26 -11.58
CA ARG A 45 -42.92 27.74 -11.72
C ARG A 45 -43.14 28.52 -10.42
N LEU A 46 -42.11 29.25 -9.99
CA LEU A 46 -42.10 30.61 -9.38
C LEU A 46 -40.64 30.90 -8.92
N SER A 47 -39.82 31.58 -9.73
CA SER A 47 -39.47 33.01 -9.62
C SER A 47 -39.19 33.52 -8.20
N ALA A 48 -37.95 33.92 -7.92
CA ALA A 48 -37.61 35.25 -7.38
C ALA A 48 -36.10 35.35 -7.12
N ALA A 49 -35.44 36.20 -7.89
CA ALA A 49 -34.19 36.83 -7.49
C ALA A 49 -34.49 37.88 -6.41
N PRO A 50 -33.50 38.24 -5.58
CA PRO A 50 -33.41 39.61 -5.11
C PRO A 50 -32.12 40.25 -5.62
N ASP A 51 -32.35 41.29 -6.40
CA ASP A 51 -31.50 42.43 -6.64
C ASP A 51 -31.07 43.05 -5.30
N ARG A 52 -29.77 43.26 -5.08
CA ARG A 52 -29.26 44.18 -4.07
C ARG A 52 -28.09 44.96 -4.64
N THR A 53 -28.44 46.14 -5.11
CA THR A 53 -27.63 47.35 -5.17
C THR A 53 -27.06 47.70 -3.79
N GLY A 54 -25.87 48.31 -3.76
CA GLY A 54 -25.40 49.03 -2.58
C GLY A 54 -23.90 49.05 -2.36
N ALA A 55 -23.22 49.94 -3.10
CA ALA A 55 -22.18 50.88 -2.69
C ALA A 55 -21.08 50.45 -1.68
N GLY A 56 -19.82 50.70 -2.07
CA GLY A 56 -18.72 50.95 -1.14
C GLY A 56 -17.35 50.66 -1.72
N GLU A 57 -16.78 51.62 -2.46
CA GLU A 57 -15.31 51.79 -2.50
C GLU A 57 -14.82 52.11 -1.07
N PRO A 58 -13.59 51.69 -0.70
CA PRO A 58 -12.50 52.67 -0.79
C PRO A 58 -11.13 52.10 -1.21
N GLU A 59 -10.41 52.98 -1.92
CA GLU A 59 -9.00 53.35 -1.82
C GLU A 59 -7.87 52.30 -1.65
N GLU A 60 -7.00 52.34 -2.65
CA GLU A 60 -5.53 52.37 -2.60
C GLU A 60 -4.80 51.95 -1.31
N GLY A 61 -3.98 50.91 -1.44
CA GLY A 61 -2.95 50.54 -0.48
C GLY A 61 -1.77 49.85 -1.17
N THR A 62 -0.85 50.66 -1.69
CA THR A 62 0.44 50.25 -2.23
C THR A 62 1.33 49.65 -1.13
N TRP A 63 1.84 48.43 -1.33
CA TRP A 63 2.97 47.91 -0.55
C TRP A 63 3.99 47.23 -1.47
N PHE A 64 5.03 47.99 -1.80
CA PHE A 64 6.30 47.48 -2.30
C PHE A 64 7.10 46.90 -1.12
N GLY A 65 7.42 45.61 -1.18
CA GLY A 65 8.36 44.96 -0.27
C GLY A 65 9.33 44.08 -1.06
N LYS A 66 10.50 44.62 -1.38
CA LYS A 66 11.63 43.90 -1.98
C LYS A 66 12.22 42.91 -0.96
N PRO A 67 12.53 41.66 -1.32
CA PRO A 67 13.45 40.84 -0.55
C PRO A 67 14.91 41.15 -0.91
N VAL A 68 15.71 41.21 0.15
CA VAL A 68 17.15 41.48 0.21
C VAL A 68 17.94 40.27 -0.29
N LEU A 69 18.84 40.52 -1.24
CA LEU A 69 19.90 39.61 -1.68
C LEU A 69 20.94 39.45 -0.56
N MET A 70 21.26 38.20 -0.19
CA MET A 70 22.48 37.86 0.54
C MET A 70 23.40 37.02 -0.37
N PRO A 71 24.71 37.30 -0.40
CA PRO A 71 25.62 36.74 -1.40
C PRO A 71 26.18 35.37 -1.03
N TYR A 72 26.36 34.56 -2.07
CA TYR A 72 27.17 33.34 -2.11
C TYR A 72 28.64 33.65 -1.81
N GLY A 73 29.23 32.89 -0.87
CA GLY A 73 30.68 32.79 -0.69
C GLY A 73 31.28 31.72 -1.61
N THR A 74 32.36 32.08 -2.29
CA THR A 74 33.20 31.24 -3.14
C THR A 74 34.54 30.93 -2.46
N ALA A 75 35.26 29.97 -3.07
CA ALA A 75 36.64 29.54 -2.83
C ALA A 75 36.85 28.52 -1.69
N LYS A 76 37.69 27.48 -1.80
CA LYS A 76 38.85 27.29 -2.69
C LYS A 76 39.29 25.82 -2.72
N ASP A 77 40.07 25.53 -3.74
CA ASP A 77 40.81 24.31 -4.08
C ASP A 77 41.64 23.72 -2.92
N ASP A 78 41.85 22.39 -2.95
CA ASP A 78 43.20 21.82 -2.89
C ASP A 78 43.21 20.36 -3.42
N ALA A 79 44.19 20.11 -4.27
CA ALA A 79 44.54 18.84 -4.89
C ALA A 79 45.63 18.12 -4.09
N MET A 80 45.83 16.82 -4.37
CA MET A 80 46.96 15.90 -4.08
C MET A 80 46.42 14.59 -3.47
N ASP A 81 46.90 13.39 -3.75
CA ASP A 81 47.88 12.87 -4.70
C ASP A 81 47.68 11.33 -4.77
N ARG A 82 48.32 10.72 -5.76
CA ARG A 82 48.45 9.28 -6.03
C ARG A 82 48.70 8.36 -4.82
N ALA A 83 48.23 7.12 -4.91
CA ALA A 83 49.09 5.93 -4.83
C ALA A 83 48.35 4.68 -5.36
N GLU A 84 48.89 4.11 -6.42
CA GLU A 84 48.71 2.72 -6.85
C GLU A 84 49.42 1.80 -5.84
N ASP A 85 48.88 0.61 -5.57
CA ASP A 85 49.75 -0.55 -5.34
C ASP A 85 49.04 -1.90 -5.53
N GLU A 86 49.84 -2.84 -5.99
CA GLU A 86 49.50 -4.10 -6.65
C GLU A 86 49.08 -5.25 -5.72
N ALA A 87 48.53 -6.29 -6.36
CA ALA A 87 48.07 -7.57 -5.80
C ALA A 87 49.20 -8.42 -5.15
N PRO A 88 48.87 -9.59 -4.54
CA PRO A 88 48.90 -10.79 -5.39
C PRO A 88 47.84 -11.87 -5.08
N ARG A 89 47.66 -12.69 -6.11
CA ARG A 89 46.93 -13.95 -6.20
C ARG A 89 47.41 -14.98 -5.16
N ASN A 90 46.50 -15.82 -4.69
CA ASN A 90 46.83 -17.20 -4.32
C ASN A 90 45.71 -18.18 -4.68
N LEU A 91 46.15 -19.26 -5.35
CA LEU A 91 45.42 -20.45 -5.78
C LEU A 91 45.45 -21.52 -4.67
N THR A 92 44.67 -22.59 -4.89
CA THR A 92 44.55 -23.87 -4.14
C THR A 92 43.43 -23.86 -3.08
N ALA A 93 42.59 -24.88 -2.89
CA ALA A 93 42.59 -26.27 -3.35
C ALA A 93 41.15 -26.83 -3.42
N ASN A 94 40.97 -27.84 -4.26
CA ASN A 94 39.79 -28.70 -4.31
C ASN A 94 39.57 -29.43 -2.97
N GLN A 95 38.37 -29.32 -2.41
CA GLN A 95 37.82 -30.32 -1.49
C GLN A 95 36.38 -30.62 -1.90
N GLU A 96 36.19 -31.78 -2.54
CA GLU A 96 34.88 -32.44 -2.62
C GLU A 96 34.44 -32.77 -1.19
N THR A 97 33.40 -32.08 -0.73
CA THR A 97 32.67 -32.43 0.49
C THR A 97 31.22 -32.70 0.12
N THR A 98 30.78 -33.89 0.50
CA THR A 98 29.44 -34.43 0.35
C THR A 98 28.41 -33.50 1.01
N GLN A 99 27.80 -32.60 0.23
CA GLN A 99 26.68 -31.78 0.68
C GLN A 99 25.43 -32.64 0.85
N LYS A 100 25.14 -33.04 2.09
CA LYS A 100 23.76 -33.18 2.53
C LYS A 100 23.13 -31.78 2.43
N GLN A 101 22.13 -31.63 1.57
CA GLN A 101 21.32 -30.41 1.50
C GLN A 101 20.74 -30.13 2.87
N ALA A 102 21.30 -29.13 3.56
CA ALA A 102 20.62 -28.47 4.65
C ALA A 102 19.42 -27.69 4.07
N PRO A 103 18.28 -27.60 4.77
CA PRO A 103 17.24 -26.66 4.40
C PRO A 103 17.85 -25.24 4.35
N PRO A 104 17.36 -24.36 3.46
CA PRO A 104 17.98 -23.07 3.21
C PRO A 104 18.08 -22.28 4.52
N SER A 105 19.31 -22.12 5.02
CA SER A 105 19.69 -21.38 6.21
C SER A 105 19.56 -19.85 6.03
N GLY A 106 18.64 -19.41 5.18
CA GLY A 106 18.45 -18.01 4.78
C GLY A 106 17.34 -17.27 5.51
N LEU A 107 16.52 -17.95 6.33
CA LEU A 107 15.44 -17.29 7.07
C LEU A 107 16.00 -16.63 8.33
N LYS A 108 16.01 -15.29 8.34
CA LYS A 108 16.46 -14.49 9.47
C LYS A 108 15.54 -14.68 10.66
N ARG A 109 16.12 -15.10 11.79
CA ARG A 109 15.46 -15.17 13.10
C ARG A 109 15.07 -13.77 13.56
N TRP A 110 13.94 -13.63 14.24
CA TRP A 110 13.55 -12.35 14.87
C TRP A 110 14.54 -12.02 16.00
N GLU A 111 15.25 -10.90 15.87
CA GLU A 111 16.05 -10.32 16.96
C GLU A 111 15.16 -9.41 17.83
N MET A 112 15.50 -9.32 19.12
CA MET A 112 14.57 -8.89 20.17
C MET A 112 14.89 -7.46 20.62
N PRO A 113 14.16 -6.43 20.18
CA PRO A 113 14.21 -5.13 20.86
C PRO A 113 13.62 -5.27 22.27
N GLY A 114 14.18 -4.53 23.23
CA GLY A 114 13.66 -4.48 24.60
C GLY A 114 12.21 -3.98 24.65
N LEU A 115 11.55 -4.10 25.80
CA LEU A 115 10.25 -3.48 26.07
C LEU A 115 10.39 -1.95 25.99
N GLU A 116 10.31 -1.40 24.78
CA GLU A 116 10.22 0.05 24.59
C GLU A 116 8.93 0.54 25.27
N ALA A 117 9.03 1.69 25.95
CA ALA A 117 7.86 2.38 26.46
C ALA A 117 6.89 2.65 25.30
N ARG A 118 5.60 2.38 25.52
CA ARG A 118 4.56 2.71 24.53
C ARG A 118 4.61 4.23 24.29
N GLY A 119 4.74 4.62 23.03
CA GLY A 119 4.85 6.02 22.61
C GLY A 119 3.58 6.53 21.96
N GLU A 120 3.48 7.84 21.74
CA GLU A 120 2.41 8.43 20.93
C GLU A 120 2.49 7.96 19.45
N PRO A 121 1.38 8.08 18.68
CA PRO A 121 1.39 7.87 17.25
C PRO A 121 2.44 8.74 16.53
N LEU A 122 2.93 8.25 15.41
CA LEU A 122 3.91 8.98 14.62
C LEU A 122 3.31 10.28 14.05
N SER A 123 4.12 11.34 13.98
CA SER A 123 3.75 12.51 13.17
C SER A 123 3.67 12.14 11.68
N ALA A 124 2.91 12.89 10.88
CA ALA A 124 2.81 12.63 9.43
C ALA A 124 4.17 12.61 8.73
N ALA A 125 5.03 13.58 9.04
CA ALA A 125 6.39 13.66 8.48
C ALA A 125 7.26 12.47 8.91
N GLU A 126 7.16 12.02 10.16
CA GLU A 126 7.90 10.85 10.63
C GLU A 126 7.36 9.54 10.04
N ALA A 127 6.04 9.37 10.01
CA ALA A 127 5.39 8.21 9.42
C ALA A 127 5.71 8.10 7.94
N GLY A 128 5.68 9.23 7.22
CA GLY A 128 6.21 9.36 5.87
C GLY A 128 7.63 8.84 5.81
N ARG A 129 8.61 9.50 6.46
CA ARG A 129 10.02 9.05 6.40
C ARG A 129 10.23 7.56 6.71
N ARG A 130 9.56 7.03 7.75
CA ARG A 130 9.68 5.62 8.15
C ARG A 130 9.06 4.66 7.13
N ALA A 131 7.86 4.94 6.66
CA ALA A 131 7.17 4.13 5.65
C ALA A 131 8.01 3.96 4.39
N LEU A 132 8.77 4.99 4.04
CA LEU A 132 9.57 5.03 2.84
C LEU A 132 10.88 4.32 2.96
N ALA A 133 11.58 4.52 4.08
CA ALA A 133 12.74 3.72 4.41
C ALA A 133 12.39 2.22 4.48
N ALA A 134 11.23 1.89 5.05
CA ALA A 134 10.73 0.51 5.09
C ALA A 134 10.40 -0.02 3.68
N ALA A 135 9.70 0.76 2.86
CA ALA A 135 9.35 0.38 1.51
C ALA A 135 10.59 0.20 0.61
N GLU A 136 11.59 1.07 0.73
CA GLU A 136 12.85 0.96 -0.01
C GLU A 136 13.60 -0.32 0.35
N LYS A 137 13.82 -0.55 1.66
CA LYS A 137 14.49 -1.76 2.16
C LYS A 137 13.78 -3.05 1.72
N ALA A 138 12.46 -3.01 1.59
CA ALA A 138 11.64 -4.14 1.17
C ALA A 138 11.38 -4.20 -0.35
N GLY A 139 11.94 -3.29 -1.14
CA GLY A 139 11.58 -3.13 -2.56
C GLY A 139 10.06 -3.01 -2.79
N ALA A 140 9.32 -2.51 -1.80
CA ALA A 140 7.86 -2.49 -1.77
C ALA A 140 7.34 -1.35 -2.65
N ARG A 141 6.61 -1.74 -3.69
CA ARG A 141 5.92 -0.85 -4.62
C ARG A 141 4.46 -1.25 -4.59
N SER A 142 3.53 -0.29 -4.60
CA SER A 142 2.11 -0.63 -4.66
C SER A 142 1.86 -1.45 -5.93
N TYR A 143 1.44 -2.71 -5.83
CA TYR A 143 1.22 -3.58 -7.00
C TYR A 143 -0.13 -3.32 -7.69
N ALA A 144 -0.85 -2.27 -7.29
CA ALA A 144 -2.00 -1.77 -8.04
C ALA A 144 -1.55 -1.36 -9.45
N ASP A 145 -2.18 -1.94 -10.48
CA ASP A 145 -1.90 -1.64 -11.87
C ASP A 145 -3.15 -1.01 -12.49
N THR A 146 -3.16 0.33 -12.54
CA THR A 146 -4.27 1.12 -13.09
C THR A 146 -4.51 0.83 -14.57
N SER A 147 -3.51 0.34 -15.32
CA SER A 147 -3.72 -0.12 -16.70
C SER A 147 -4.57 -1.39 -16.79
N LYS A 148 -4.81 -2.10 -15.68
CA LYS A 148 -5.68 -3.28 -15.66
C LYS A 148 -7.11 -2.97 -15.23
N VAL A 149 -7.40 -1.71 -14.93
CA VAL A 149 -8.73 -1.26 -14.52
C VAL A 149 -9.59 -1.09 -15.77
N PRO A 150 -10.75 -1.78 -15.88
CA PRO A 150 -11.71 -1.53 -16.94
C PRO A 150 -12.24 -0.09 -16.85
N LEU A 151 -12.40 0.58 -17.99
CA LEU A 151 -12.94 1.95 -18.04
C LEU A 151 -14.47 1.98 -18.11
N THR A 152 -15.09 0.89 -18.51
CA THR A 152 -16.54 0.76 -18.62
C THR A 152 -17.10 0.07 -17.38
N GLY A 153 -18.12 0.68 -16.78
CA GLY A 153 -19.02 0.00 -15.83
C GLY A 153 -20.03 -0.92 -16.52
N ASP A 154 -20.03 -0.93 -17.85
CA ASP A 154 -20.97 -1.69 -18.66
C ASP A 154 -20.42 -3.10 -18.88
N GLY A 155 -21.05 -4.05 -18.19
CA GLY A 155 -20.83 -5.48 -18.35
C GLY A 155 -21.37 -6.05 -19.66
N ASP A 156 -21.22 -5.34 -20.78
CA ASP A 156 -21.60 -5.85 -22.10
C ASP A 156 -20.36 -6.04 -22.97
N GLY A 157 -20.24 -7.26 -23.49
CA GLY A 157 -19.02 -7.83 -24.03
C GLY A 157 -18.56 -7.23 -25.36
N ASP A 158 -17.24 -7.24 -25.55
CA ASP A 158 -16.63 -8.10 -26.55
C ASP A 158 -15.13 -8.29 -26.25
N GLY A 159 -14.73 -9.56 -26.12
CA GLY A 159 -13.51 -10.09 -26.73
C GLY A 159 -12.11 -9.55 -26.42
N ASP A 160 -11.83 -8.93 -25.26
CA ASP A 160 -10.51 -8.96 -24.57
C ASP A 160 -10.54 -8.12 -23.27
N ASN A 161 -11.63 -8.27 -22.51
CA ASN A 161 -11.84 -7.50 -21.29
C ASN A 161 -10.91 -7.98 -20.16
N PRO A 162 -10.12 -7.10 -19.51
CA PRO A 162 -9.46 -7.46 -18.26
C PRO A 162 -10.54 -7.92 -17.26
N THR A 163 -10.38 -9.16 -16.78
CA THR A 163 -11.40 -9.86 -16.00
C THR A 163 -11.93 -9.00 -14.82
N PRO A 164 -13.22 -9.11 -14.45
CA PRO A 164 -13.82 -8.47 -13.25
C PRO A 164 -13.00 -8.63 -11.95
N ARG A 165 -12.14 -9.64 -11.92
CA ARG A 165 -11.19 -9.93 -10.85
C ARG A 165 -10.17 -8.81 -10.60
N ALA A 166 -9.67 -8.12 -11.64
CA ALA A 166 -8.66 -7.07 -11.46
C ALA A 166 -9.23 -5.82 -10.77
N ALA A 167 -10.45 -5.41 -11.11
CA ALA A 167 -11.14 -4.32 -10.42
C ALA A 167 -11.50 -4.71 -8.98
N ALA A 168 -11.99 -5.93 -8.76
CA ALA A 168 -12.32 -6.43 -7.43
C ALA A 168 -11.11 -6.51 -6.48
N GLU A 169 -9.92 -6.83 -7.00
CA GLU A 169 -8.66 -6.86 -6.22
C GLU A 169 -8.16 -5.46 -5.82
N LEU A 170 -8.62 -4.41 -6.50
CA LEU A 170 -8.23 -3.01 -6.26
C LEU A 170 -9.29 -2.22 -5.48
N THR A 171 -10.52 -2.71 -5.43
CA THR A 171 -11.56 -2.13 -4.57
C THR A 171 -11.18 -2.30 -3.10
N PRO A 172 -11.21 -1.22 -2.28
CA PRO A 172 -10.99 -1.31 -0.85
C PRO A 172 -11.89 -2.37 -0.20
N PRO A 173 -11.35 -3.32 0.58
CA PRO A 173 -12.18 -4.28 1.31
C PRO A 173 -13.14 -3.54 2.23
N THR A 174 -14.44 -3.88 2.21
CA THR A 174 -15.42 -3.21 3.09
C THR A 174 -15.64 -3.96 4.41
N LYS A 175 -15.26 -5.24 4.46
CA LYS A 175 -15.37 -6.13 5.62
C LYS A 175 -14.22 -7.11 5.62
N TRP A 176 -13.93 -7.68 6.79
CA TRP A 176 -12.95 -8.75 6.94
C TRP A 176 -13.63 -10.11 7.07
N GLY A 177 -13.05 -11.12 6.43
CA GLY A 177 -13.43 -12.52 6.61
C GLY A 177 -12.71 -13.16 7.81
N ALA A 178 -13.02 -14.42 8.08
CA ALA A 178 -12.26 -15.24 9.03
C ALA A 178 -10.88 -15.64 8.47
N THR A 179 -10.74 -15.68 7.14
CA THR A 179 -9.50 -15.93 6.42
C THR A 179 -9.10 -14.69 5.61
N PRO A 180 -7.80 -14.50 5.33
CA PRO A 180 -7.35 -13.44 4.44
C PRO A 180 -7.87 -13.64 3.00
N PRO A 181 -7.89 -12.57 2.17
CA PRO A 181 -8.28 -12.68 0.77
C PRO A 181 -7.29 -13.55 -0.01
N ALA A 182 -7.76 -14.23 -1.06
CA ALA A 182 -6.93 -15.11 -1.89
C ALA A 182 -5.72 -14.40 -2.56
N THR A 183 -5.76 -13.07 -2.66
CA THR A 183 -4.62 -12.26 -3.12
C THR A 183 -3.39 -12.35 -2.22
N ILE A 184 -3.53 -12.86 -0.99
CA ILE A 184 -2.41 -13.11 -0.08
C ILE A 184 -1.35 -14.01 -0.70
N GLU A 185 -1.71 -15.03 -1.47
CA GLU A 185 -0.73 -15.96 -2.04
C GLU A 185 0.22 -15.23 -3.01
N ARG A 186 -0.30 -14.29 -3.81
CA ARG A 186 0.54 -13.45 -4.69
C ARG A 186 1.52 -12.55 -3.94
N CYS A 187 1.20 -12.23 -2.69
CA CYS A 187 2.10 -11.52 -1.79
C CYS A 187 3.12 -12.48 -1.16
N LEU A 188 2.67 -13.64 -0.66
CA LEU A 188 3.53 -14.64 -0.02
C LEU A 188 4.53 -15.29 -1.00
N ASP A 189 4.22 -15.33 -2.29
CA ASP A 189 5.12 -15.77 -3.36
C ASP A 189 6.30 -14.82 -3.59
N ARG A 190 6.25 -13.60 -3.04
CA ARG A 190 7.37 -12.64 -3.12
C ARG A 190 8.50 -13.07 -2.18
N GLU A 191 9.73 -12.93 -2.64
CA GLU A 191 10.92 -13.25 -1.84
C GLU A 191 10.95 -12.40 -0.56
N GLU A 192 10.57 -11.13 -0.67
CA GLU A 192 10.60 -10.15 0.41
C GLU A 192 9.58 -10.46 1.51
N ALA A 193 8.55 -11.26 1.23
CA ALA A 193 7.65 -11.78 2.25
C ALA A 193 8.39 -12.66 3.27
N GLY A 194 9.52 -13.26 2.89
CA GLY A 194 10.41 -14.02 3.78
C GLY A 194 11.28 -13.16 4.71
N SER A 195 11.24 -11.83 4.60
CA SER A 195 12.02 -10.94 5.45
C SER A 195 11.40 -10.75 6.83
N THR A 196 12.17 -10.27 7.82
CA THR A 196 11.64 -9.97 9.17
C THR A 196 10.56 -8.88 9.17
N LYS A 197 10.52 -8.04 8.12
CA LYS A 197 9.54 -6.97 7.91
C LYS A 197 8.36 -7.42 7.03
N GLY A 198 8.44 -8.58 6.38
CA GLY A 198 7.47 -8.99 5.37
C GLY A 198 7.41 -8.04 4.17
N LYS A 199 6.27 -8.04 3.48
CA LYS A 199 6.03 -7.26 2.25
C LYS A 199 4.68 -6.55 2.32
N THR A 200 4.69 -5.23 2.20
CA THR A 200 3.49 -4.45 1.89
C THR A 200 3.23 -4.54 0.39
N PHE A 201 2.21 -5.30 -0.01
CA PHE A 201 1.88 -5.55 -1.41
C PHE A 201 1.15 -4.35 -2.03
N ASN A 202 0.23 -3.77 -1.28
CA ASN A 202 -0.43 -2.52 -1.62
C ASN A 202 -0.95 -1.91 -0.31
N ARG A 203 -1.62 -0.75 -0.41
CA ARG A 203 -2.18 -0.06 0.76
C ARG A 203 -3.25 -0.88 1.52
N TRP A 204 -3.77 -1.97 0.96
CA TRP A 204 -4.76 -2.83 1.63
C TRP A 204 -4.21 -4.16 2.13
N LEU A 205 -3.03 -4.59 1.69
CA LEU A 205 -2.50 -5.91 1.98
C LEU A 205 -1.00 -5.86 2.30
N TRP A 206 -0.65 -6.37 3.47
CA TRP A 206 0.70 -6.77 3.85
C TRP A 206 0.72 -8.28 4.08
N CYS A 207 1.86 -8.93 3.86
CA CYS A 207 2.07 -10.34 4.16
C CYS A 207 3.50 -10.65 4.65
N GLN A 208 3.65 -11.79 5.32
CA GLN A 208 4.94 -12.33 5.73
C GLN A 208 4.90 -13.86 5.78
N LYS A 209 6.04 -14.50 5.53
CA LYS A 209 6.30 -15.90 5.85
C LYS A 209 7.65 -16.02 6.56
N GLY A 210 7.80 -17.01 7.43
CA GLY A 210 9.06 -17.19 8.15
C GLY A 210 8.96 -18.22 9.25
N ARG A 211 9.83 -18.10 10.25
CA ARG A 211 9.76 -18.90 11.48
C ARG A 211 9.57 -18.00 12.68
N LEU A 212 8.64 -18.38 13.56
CA LEU A 212 8.42 -17.73 14.84
C LEU A 212 8.63 -18.76 15.95
N GLY A 213 9.07 -18.31 17.12
CA GLY A 213 9.25 -19.22 18.24
C GLY A 213 9.84 -18.59 19.49
N LEU A 214 10.20 -19.45 20.44
CA LEU A 214 10.57 -19.08 21.80
C LEU A 214 11.87 -19.77 22.24
N GLU A 215 12.60 -19.07 23.09
CA GLU A 215 13.75 -19.58 23.81
C GLU A 215 13.38 -19.87 25.26
N TYR A 216 13.75 -21.06 25.74
CA TYR A 216 13.40 -21.57 27.06
C TYR A 216 14.63 -21.65 27.94
N PHE A 217 14.56 -21.06 29.13
CA PHE A 217 15.67 -20.97 30.09
C PHE A 217 15.31 -21.60 31.43
N LYS A 218 16.31 -22.18 32.10
CA LYS A 218 16.23 -22.54 33.53
C LYS A 218 17.20 -21.67 34.33
N VAL A 219 16.83 -21.31 35.56
CA VAL A 219 17.76 -20.61 36.46
C VAL A 219 18.52 -21.65 37.26
N ILE A 220 19.81 -21.82 36.94
CA ILE A 220 20.72 -22.75 37.61
C ILE A 220 21.81 -21.92 38.27
N ASN A 221 21.95 -22.07 39.59
CA ASN A 221 22.91 -21.29 40.39
C ASN A 221 22.78 -19.76 40.19
N GLY A 222 21.54 -19.27 40.07
CA GLY A 222 21.25 -17.85 39.88
C GLY A 222 21.53 -17.31 38.47
N ARG A 223 21.93 -18.16 37.51
CA ARG A 223 22.18 -17.77 36.12
C ARG A 223 21.15 -18.40 35.17
N PRO A 224 20.64 -17.65 34.17
CA PRO A 224 19.79 -18.23 33.15
C PRO A 224 20.63 -19.10 32.20
N GLU A 225 20.26 -20.37 32.08
CA GLU A 225 20.86 -21.31 31.13
C GLU A 225 19.83 -21.69 30.06
N LEU A 226 20.18 -21.51 28.79
CA LEU A 226 19.34 -21.90 27.65
C LEU A 226 19.16 -23.42 27.63
N GLN A 227 17.91 -23.86 27.60
CA GLN A 227 17.52 -25.28 27.61
C GLN A 227 17.06 -25.75 26.24
N GLY A 228 16.44 -24.85 25.47
CA GLY A 228 16.09 -25.15 24.10
C GLY A 228 15.38 -24.01 23.38
N ILE A 229 15.26 -24.17 22.07
CA ILE A 229 14.59 -23.25 21.17
C ILE A 229 13.54 -24.04 20.43
N THR A 230 12.30 -23.57 20.46
CA THR A 230 11.22 -24.19 19.67
C THR A 230 10.63 -23.16 18.72
N THR A 231 10.51 -23.53 17.45
CA THR A 231 9.99 -22.67 16.39
C THR A 231 9.03 -23.43 15.48
N VAL A 232 8.12 -22.71 14.84
CA VAL A 232 7.26 -23.21 13.76
C VAL A 232 7.38 -22.30 12.54
N ALA A 233 7.13 -22.83 11.35
CA ALA A 233 6.94 -22.00 10.18
C ALA A 233 5.56 -21.33 10.23
N PHE A 234 5.47 -20.11 9.71
CA PHE A 234 4.23 -19.36 9.70
C PHE A 234 4.08 -18.55 8.42
N ARG A 235 2.83 -18.20 8.15
CA ARG A 235 2.39 -17.23 7.15
C ARG A 235 1.42 -16.26 7.83
N ALA A 236 1.54 -14.98 7.48
CA ALA A 236 0.78 -13.89 8.09
C ALA A 236 0.34 -12.86 7.06
N ALA A 237 -0.71 -12.11 7.40
CA ALA A 237 -1.16 -10.96 6.63
C ALA A 237 -1.77 -9.86 7.49
N ALA A 238 -1.89 -8.66 6.92
CA ALA A 238 -2.65 -7.57 7.49
C ALA A 238 -3.47 -6.91 6.39
N VAL A 239 -4.79 -6.88 6.59
CA VAL A 239 -5.76 -6.43 5.59
C VAL A 239 -6.48 -5.18 6.10
N GLY A 240 -6.35 -4.07 5.38
CA GLY A 240 -7.10 -2.85 5.67
C GLY A 240 -8.58 -2.96 5.33
N ALA A 241 -9.39 -2.00 5.78
CA ALA A 241 -10.79 -1.89 5.38
C ALA A 241 -11.19 -0.45 5.10
N GLY A 242 -11.95 -0.23 4.02
CA GLY A 242 -12.40 1.09 3.56
C GLY A 242 -13.63 1.65 4.27
N LYS A 243 -14.17 0.96 5.28
CA LYS A 243 -15.30 1.43 6.10
C LYS A 243 -15.04 1.34 7.61
N THR A 244 -13.80 1.07 7.99
CA THR A 244 -13.42 0.81 9.38
C THR A 244 -12.03 1.40 9.65
N ARG A 245 -11.86 2.05 10.81
CA ARG A 245 -10.55 2.48 11.32
C ARG A 245 -9.82 1.29 11.94
N GLY A 246 -9.37 0.37 11.11
CA GLY A 246 -8.44 -0.67 11.54
C GLY A 246 -7.89 -1.49 10.38
N VAL A 247 -7.04 -2.44 10.76
CA VAL A 247 -6.62 -3.56 9.92
C VAL A 247 -6.94 -4.87 10.65
N ARG A 248 -7.26 -5.94 9.92
CA ARG A 248 -7.26 -7.29 10.49
C ARG A 248 -5.93 -7.96 10.19
N THR A 249 -5.23 -8.36 11.24
CA THR A 249 -4.04 -9.18 11.14
C THR A 249 -4.43 -10.65 11.17
N TYR A 250 -3.74 -11.47 10.40
CA TYR A 250 -3.94 -12.90 10.29
C TYR A 250 -2.63 -13.62 10.50
N LEU A 251 -2.68 -14.78 11.14
CA LEU A 251 -1.52 -15.68 11.26
C LEU A 251 -1.99 -17.13 11.16
N GLN A 252 -1.23 -17.93 10.42
CA GLN A 252 -1.43 -19.36 10.28
C GLN A 252 -0.06 -20.03 10.44
N VAL A 253 0.00 -21.05 11.29
CA VAL A 253 1.16 -21.93 11.43
C VAL A 253 1.11 -22.98 10.31
N GLU A 254 2.26 -23.32 9.74
CA GLU A 254 2.32 -24.39 8.74
C GLU A 254 2.37 -25.76 9.45
N GLU A 255 1.53 -26.70 9.01
CA GLU A 255 1.54 -28.08 9.53
C GLU A 255 2.91 -28.74 9.36
N ASP A 256 3.25 -29.66 10.27
CA ASP A 256 4.50 -30.43 10.24
C ASP A 256 5.78 -29.56 10.18
N SER A 257 5.77 -28.39 10.84
CA SER A 257 6.85 -27.39 10.75
C SER A 257 7.60 -27.13 12.07
N LEU A 258 7.22 -27.83 13.14
CA LEU A 258 7.83 -27.74 14.46
C LEU A 258 9.30 -28.15 14.42
N ASP A 259 10.16 -27.22 14.85
CA ASP A 259 11.60 -27.45 14.98
C ASP A 259 12.03 -27.16 16.43
N ASN A 260 12.77 -28.11 16.99
CA ASN A 260 13.13 -28.17 18.40
C ASN A 260 14.66 -28.17 18.53
N ASP A 261 15.27 -27.03 18.25
CA ASP A 261 16.70 -26.85 18.32
C ASP A 261 17.20 -26.81 19.78
N VAL A 262 18.45 -27.20 20.00
CA VAL A 262 19.16 -27.23 21.31
C VAL A 262 18.61 -28.23 22.35
N TRP A 263 17.31 -28.54 22.33
CA TRP A 263 16.68 -29.46 23.29
C TRP A 263 17.32 -30.86 23.31
N SER A 264 17.42 -31.45 24.51
CA SER A 264 17.79 -32.86 24.65
C SER A 264 16.74 -33.79 24.01
N LEU A 265 17.13 -34.99 23.59
CA LEU A 265 16.20 -35.95 22.99
C LEU A 265 15.02 -36.29 23.93
N TRP A 266 15.27 -36.34 25.24
CA TRP A 266 14.23 -36.57 26.24
C TRP A 266 13.26 -35.40 26.33
N ASP A 267 13.76 -34.17 26.37
CA ASP A 267 12.89 -32.99 26.46
C ASP A 267 12.06 -32.79 25.19
N ARG A 268 12.63 -33.08 24.01
CA ARG A 268 11.90 -33.04 22.73
C ARG A 268 10.68 -33.95 22.74
N LEU A 269 10.76 -35.12 23.37
CA LEU A 269 9.69 -36.12 23.37
C LEU A 269 8.66 -35.92 24.49
N PHE A 270 9.08 -35.41 25.66
CA PHE A 270 8.22 -35.42 26.85
C PHE A 270 7.94 -34.05 27.44
N THR A 271 8.75 -33.05 27.12
CA THR A 271 8.62 -31.69 27.66
C THR A 271 8.00 -30.78 26.61
N VAL A 272 8.66 -30.64 25.46
CA VAL A 272 8.32 -29.65 24.43
C VAL A 272 6.87 -29.74 23.94
N PRO A 273 6.29 -30.93 23.68
CA PRO A 273 4.90 -31.05 23.25
C PRO A 273 3.90 -30.37 24.19
N SER A 274 4.21 -30.30 25.49
CA SER A 274 3.34 -29.70 26.52
C SER A 274 3.61 -28.22 26.80
N LEU A 275 4.73 -27.68 26.32
CA LEU A 275 5.03 -26.25 26.46
C LEU A 275 4.09 -25.44 25.58
N ARG A 276 3.71 -24.26 26.06
CA ARG A 276 2.72 -23.42 25.40
C ARG A 276 3.37 -22.23 24.72
N MET A 277 2.81 -21.88 23.58
CA MET A 277 3.07 -20.63 22.86
C MET A 277 1.76 -19.84 22.77
N ASN A 278 1.83 -18.57 23.13
CA ASN A 278 0.77 -17.58 23.01
C ASN A 278 1.14 -16.58 21.92
N VAL A 279 0.21 -16.31 21.00
CA VAL A 279 0.39 -15.31 19.94
C VAL A 279 -0.74 -14.27 20.04
N LEU A 280 -0.41 -13.00 19.88
CA LEU A 280 -1.38 -11.92 19.67
C LEU A 280 -0.84 -10.85 18.72
N SER A 281 -1.74 -10.05 18.17
CA SER A 281 -1.39 -8.74 17.60
C SER A 281 -1.52 -7.67 18.69
N ASP A 282 -0.56 -6.76 18.79
CA ASP A 282 -0.56 -5.66 19.79
C ASP A 282 -0.18 -4.34 19.12
N CYS A 283 -0.54 -3.23 19.76
CA CYS A 283 -0.16 -1.89 19.33
C CYS A 283 1.16 -1.45 19.99
N ALA A 284 1.94 -0.61 19.30
CA ALA A 284 3.09 0.05 19.92
C ALA A 284 2.66 1.23 20.80
N GLU A 285 1.50 1.81 20.50
CA GLU A 285 0.93 2.95 21.21
C GLU A 285 0.08 2.52 22.44
N PRO A 286 -0.20 3.44 23.39
CA PRO A 286 -1.18 3.25 24.44
C PRO A 286 -2.61 3.01 23.90
N LEU A 287 -3.47 2.41 24.74
CA LEU A 287 -4.84 2.00 24.38
C LEU A 287 -5.76 3.16 23.96
N GLU A 288 -5.43 4.40 24.35
CA GLU A 288 -6.16 5.61 23.94
C GLU A 288 -5.92 6.01 22.47
N TYR A 289 -4.91 5.42 21.82
CA TYR A 289 -4.59 5.67 20.41
C TYR A 289 -4.90 4.44 19.55
N CYS A 290 -4.42 3.28 19.99
CA CYS A 290 -4.48 2.03 19.24
C CYS A 290 -4.78 0.88 20.18
N TRP A 291 -5.69 0.00 19.79
CA TRP A 291 -5.94 -1.25 20.50
C TRP A 291 -6.10 -2.42 19.54
N ALA A 292 -5.67 -3.59 19.97
CA ALA A 292 -5.94 -4.84 19.28
C ALA A 292 -7.10 -5.58 19.96
N THR A 293 -8.03 -6.12 19.18
CA THR A 293 -9.15 -6.92 19.69
C THR A 293 -8.74 -8.37 19.89
N GLY A 294 -9.39 -9.05 20.83
CA GLY A 294 -9.18 -10.47 21.10
C GLY A 294 -8.10 -10.71 22.16
N SER A 295 -8.16 -11.88 22.79
CA SER A 295 -7.08 -12.34 23.68
C SER A 295 -5.95 -12.96 22.85
N GLY A 296 -4.79 -13.12 23.48
CA GLY A 296 -3.76 -13.98 22.90
C GLY A 296 -4.26 -15.41 22.76
N ILE A 297 -3.97 -16.02 21.62
CA ILE A 297 -4.30 -17.41 21.33
C ILE A 297 -3.16 -18.26 21.86
N GLU A 298 -3.47 -19.10 22.85
CA GLU A 298 -2.50 -19.98 23.49
C GLU A 298 -2.80 -21.43 23.12
N HIS A 299 -1.77 -22.12 22.63
CA HIS A 299 -1.79 -23.56 22.43
C HIS A 299 -0.46 -24.17 22.85
N THR A 300 -0.48 -25.47 23.11
CA THR A 300 0.73 -26.27 23.22
C THR A 300 1.44 -26.37 21.86
N TRP A 301 2.75 -26.63 21.84
CA TRP A 301 3.46 -26.84 20.57
C TRP A 301 2.92 -28.01 19.77
N GLU A 302 2.46 -29.07 20.44
CA GLU A 302 1.81 -30.20 19.77
C GLU A 302 0.52 -29.77 19.08
N GLU A 303 -0.31 -28.96 19.73
CA GLU A 303 -1.52 -28.42 19.11
C GLU A 303 -1.18 -27.50 17.93
N TRP A 304 -0.20 -26.60 18.06
CA TRP A 304 0.21 -25.71 16.97
C TRP A 304 0.64 -26.46 15.70
N GLU A 305 1.28 -27.62 15.84
CA GLU A 305 1.76 -28.44 14.72
C GLU A 305 0.62 -28.99 13.85
N TYR A 306 -0.57 -29.14 14.41
CA TYR A 306 -1.73 -29.74 13.74
C TYR A 306 -2.85 -28.73 13.48
N ARG A 307 -2.60 -27.42 13.64
CA ARG A 307 -3.56 -26.37 13.32
C ARG A 307 -3.24 -25.73 11.98
N ASP A 308 -4.20 -25.82 11.06
CA ASP A 308 -4.15 -25.19 9.74
C ASP A 308 -5.12 -24.02 9.59
N ASP A 309 -5.75 -23.54 10.67
CA ASP A 309 -6.69 -22.43 10.58
C ASP A 309 -6.01 -21.05 10.67
N TRP A 310 -6.60 -20.08 9.96
CA TRP A 310 -6.22 -18.68 10.09
C TRP A 310 -6.78 -18.10 11.37
N MET A 311 -5.87 -17.71 12.25
CA MET A 311 -6.19 -16.88 13.39
C MET A 311 -6.18 -15.42 13.00
N HIS A 312 -6.91 -14.58 13.74
CA HIS A 312 -6.94 -13.16 13.45
C HIS A 312 -7.20 -12.27 14.67
N TRP A 313 -6.75 -11.03 14.55
CA TRP A 313 -6.99 -9.94 15.50
C TRP A 313 -7.30 -8.67 14.71
N ASP A 314 -8.19 -7.81 15.20
CA ASP A 314 -8.38 -6.49 14.62
C ASP A 314 -7.53 -5.47 15.37
N VAL A 315 -6.61 -4.82 14.68
CA VAL A 315 -5.91 -3.63 15.18
C VAL A 315 -6.74 -2.41 14.80
N ARG A 316 -7.14 -1.62 15.79
CA ARG A 316 -8.03 -0.48 15.64
C ARG A 316 -7.36 0.80 16.09
N SER A 317 -7.75 1.89 15.45
CA SER A 317 -7.27 3.24 15.70
C SER A 317 -8.40 4.12 16.25
N ASP A 318 -8.12 4.85 17.33
CA ASP A 318 -9.07 5.80 17.91
C ASP A 318 -9.18 7.03 17.01
N GLU A 319 -10.41 7.34 16.62
CA GLU A 319 -10.72 8.51 15.81
C GLU A 319 -10.46 9.84 16.55
N SER A 320 -10.66 9.85 17.88
CA SER A 320 -10.47 11.04 18.71
C SER A 320 -9.00 11.46 18.82
N ALA A 321 -8.09 10.51 18.65
CA ALA A 321 -6.65 10.75 18.57
C ALA A 321 -6.18 11.29 17.20
N GLY A 322 -7.04 11.22 16.18
CA GLY A 322 -6.71 11.65 14.83
C GLY A 322 -6.57 13.17 14.68
N ARG A 323 -5.66 13.60 13.80
CA ARG A 323 -5.33 15.02 13.56
C ARG A 323 -5.89 15.54 12.24
N GLY A 324 -6.10 16.86 12.17
CA GLY A 324 -6.57 17.54 10.95
C GLY A 324 -8.04 17.28 10.61
N ARG A 325 -8.46 17.70 9.41
CA ARG A 325 -9.83 17.55 8.88
C ARG A 325 -10.24 16.08 8.83
N ASP A 326 -9.34 15.22 8.35
CA ASP A 326 -9.63 13.82 8.05
C ASP A 326 -9.30 12.90 9.24
N LYS A 327 -9.02 13.45 10.43
CA LYS A 327 -8.67 12.69 11.65
C LYS A 327 -7.58 11.64 11.39
N VAL A 328 -6.50 12.06 10.74
CA VAL A 328 -5.42 11.16 10.33
C VAL A 328 -4.60 10.74 11.54
N SER A 329 -4.31 9.45 11.66
CA SER A 329 -3.36 8.89 12.63
C SER A 329 -2.42 7.90 11.96
N TYR A 330 -1.24 7.72 12.56
CA TYR A 330 -0.20 6.81 12.10
C TYR A 330 0.18 5.87 13.24
N ASP A 331 -0.62 4.84 13.41
CA ASP A 331 -0.50 3.86 14.49
C ASP A 331 0.42 2.71 14.06
N ARG A 332 0.99 2.00 15.02
CA ARG A 332 1.89 0.88 14.76
C ARG A 332 1.42 -0.38 15.45
N TRP A 333 1.56 -1.50 14.77
CA TRP A 333 1.22 -2.81 15.32
C TRP A 333 2.36 -3.82 15.11
N HIS A 334 2.35 -4.89 15.90
CA HIS A 334 3.29 -6.00 15.78
C HIS A 334 2.63 -7.28 16.31
N PHE A 335 3.16 -8.44 15.90
CA PHE A 335 2.86 -9.69 16.59
C PHE A 335 3.71 -9.80 17.85
N ARG A 336 3.11 -10.24 18.95
CA ARG A 336 3.79 -10.64 20.17
C ARG A 336 3.65 -12.14 20.35
N VAL A 337 4.76 -12.80 20.63
CA VAL A 337 4.84 -14.22 20.94
C VAL A 337 5.35 -14.37 22.36
N ASP A 338 4.61 -15.07 23.19
CA ASP A 338 4.99 -15.40 24.56
C ASP A 338 4.80 -16.90 24.78
N GLY A 339 5.19 -17.43 25.93
CA GLY A 339 4.91 -18.82 26.25
C GLY A 339 4.82 -19.10 27.73
N SER A 340 4.44 -20.34 28.04
CA SER A 340 4.31 -20.80 29.42
C SER A 340 4.55 -22.31 29.53
N GLY A 341 4.71 -22.81 30.76
CA GLY A 341 4.81 -24.24 31.07
C GLY A 341 6.19 -24.74 31.48
N GLY A 342 6.22 -25.95 32.06
CA GLY A 342 7.45 -26.70 32.38
C GLY A 342 8.41 -26.06 33.39
N GLY A 343 8.00 -24.99 34.08
CA GLY A 343 8.86 -24.24 35.00
C GLY A 343 9.96 -23.42 34.32
N TYR A 344 9.91 -23.28 32.99
CA TYR A 344 10.89 -22.51 32.22
C TYR A 344 10.62 -21.01 32.33
N LYS A 345 11.70 -20.23 32.27
CA LYS A 345 11.64 -18.79 32.00
C LYS A 345 11.70 -18.60 30.50
N ILE A 346 10.82 -17.77 29.99
CA ILE A 346 10.65 -17.55 28.55
C ILE A 346 10.94 -16.09 28.27
N ARG A 347 11.55 -15.84 27.11
CA ARG A 347 11.82 -14.49 26.62
C ARG A 347 10.77 -14.15 25.55
N PRO A 348 9.80 -13.25 25.82
CA PRO A 348 8.76 -12.92 24.87
C PRO A 348 9.34 -12.28 23.61
N ALA A 349 8.91 -12.72 22.44
CA ALA A 349 9.34 -12.20 21.15
C ALA A 349 8.32 -11.24 20.53
N ARG A 350 8.80 -10.38 19.63
CA ARG A 350 7.98 -9.44 18.86
C ARG A 350 8.41 -9.45 17.41
N SER A 351 7.46 -9.29 16.51
CA SER A 351 7.77 -8.95 15.12
C SER A 351 8.29 -7.52 15.05
N GLU A 352 8.82 -7.16 13.89
CA GLU A 352 8.96 -5.75 13.53
C GLU A 352 7.62 -5.02 13.66
N GLN A 353 7.67 -3.73 14.02
CA GLN A 353 6.48 -2.89 14.06
C GLN A 353 6.08 -2.49 12.63
N HIS A 354 4.80 -2.46 12.33
CA HIS A 354 4.25 -2.05 11.03
C HIS A 354 3.38 -0.81 11.19
N THR A 355 3.60 0.19 10.35
CA THR A 355 2.80 1.42 10.35
C THR A 355 1.53 1.27 9.52
N ILE A 356 0.39 1.64 10.10
CA ILE A 356 -0.88 1.85 9.41
C ILE A 356 -1.25 3.33 9.43
N ARG A 357 -1.80 3.84 8.32
CA ARG A 357 -2.41 5.17 8.28
C ARG A 357 -3.91 4.99 8.39
N CYS A 358 -4.52 5.61 9.38
CA CYS A 358 -5.96 5.62 9.58
C CYS A 358 -6.56 7.01 9.33
N ASP A 359 -7.75 7.09 8.77
CA ASP A 359 -8.49 8.33 8.53
C ASP A 359 -10.00 8.18 8.69
N SER A 360 -10.66 9.32 8.80
CA SER A 360 -12.11 9.52 8.75
C SER A 360 -12.49 10.47 7.60
N ALA A 361 -11.83 10.33 6.45
CA ALA A 361 -12.14 11.10 5.26
C ALA A 361 -13.50 10.66 4.67
N ASP A 362 -14.49 11.53 4.77
CA ASP A 362 -15.88 11.23 4.43
C ASP A 362 -16.27 11.48 2.96
N TYR A 363 -15.33 12.02 2.17
CA TYR A 363 -15.48 12.39 0.77
C TYR A 363 -15.18 11.26 -0.24
N PHE A 364 -14.85 10.06 0.23
CA PHE A 364 -14.69 8.91 -0.64
C PHE A 364 -16.03 8.20 -0.86
N ALA A 365 -16.43 8.10 -2.13
CA ALA A 365 -17.59 7.34 -2.54
C ALA A 365 -17.32 6.64 -3.88
N HIS A 366 -17.86 5.44 -4.04
CA HIS A 366 -17.76 4.69 -5.29
C HIS A 366 -18.99 3.79 -5.48
N PHE A 367 -19.56 3.78 -6.69
CA PHE A 367 -20.83 3.10 -7.02
C PHE A 367 -21.97 3.33 -6.00
N GLY A 368 -22.14 4.58 -5.56
CA GLY A 368 -23.18 4.95 -4.58
C GLY A 368 -22.87 4.54 -3.13
N GLU A 369 -21.79 3.81 -2.88
CA GLU A 369 -21.35 3.47 -1.53
C GLU A 369 -20.35 4.49 -0.99
N ARG A 370 -20.54 4.91 0.27
CA ARG A 370 -19.58 5.79 0.98
C ARG A 370 -18.54 4.98 1.75
N TYR A 371 -17.33 5.51 1.78
CA TYR A 371 -16.15 4.96 2.45
C TYR A 371 -15.62 6.00 3.43
N PRO A 372 -16.31 6.26 4.56
CA PRO A 372 -16.06 7.47 5.34
C PRO A 372 -14.83 7.39 6.24
N ARG A 373 -14.20 6.23 6.34
CA ARG A 373 -13.05 5.98 7.21
C ARG A 373 -12.34 4.72 6.76
N ALA A 374 -11.03 4.68 6.95
CA ALA A 374 -10.22 3.52 6.59
C ALA A 374 -8.97 3.42 7.45
N CYS A 375 -8.34 2.26 7.44
CA CYS A 375 -6.89 2.18 7.62
C CYS A 375 -6.24 1.43 6.46
N VAL A 376 -5.05 1.91 6.08
CA VAL A 376 -4.19 1.33 5.05
C VAL A 376 -2.84 0.95 5.63
N ASN A 377 -2.22 -0.10 5.09
CA ASN A 377 -0.81 -0.40 5.33
C ASN A 377 0.03 0.69 4.68
N TYR A 378 0.79 1.45 5.47
CA TYR A 378 1.41 2.69 5.00
C TYR A 378 2.82 2.49 4.44
N GLU A 379 3.46 1.35 4.74
CA GLU A 379 4.84 1.02 4.35
C GLU A 379 4.97 0.59 2.88
N VAL A 380 4.43 1.40 1.96
CA VAL A 380 4.47 1.18 0.51
C VAL A 380 4.50 2.51 -0.22
N VAL A 381 5.29 2.62 -1.29
CA VAL A 381 5.29 3.84 -2.12
C VAL A 381 4.07 3.83 -3.06
N PRO A 382 3.08 4.73 -2.86
CA PRO A 382 1.91 4.82 -3.72
C PRO A 382 2.30 5.41 -5.07
N ASN A 383 1.89 4.78 -6.17
CA ASN A 383 2.14 5.32 -7.51
C ASN A 383 0.99 4.99 -8.47
N LEU A 384 0.58 6.01 -9.22
CA LEU A 384 -0.30 5.89 -10.38
C LEU A 384 0.51 5.30 -11.55
N ARG A 385 -0.07 4.38 -12.32
CA ARG A 385 0.61 3.71 -13.43
C ARG A 385 -0.10 3.94 -14.76
N TYR A 386 0.64 4.46 -15.73
CA TYR A 386 0.23 4.43 -17.13
C TYR A 386 1.25 3.66 -17.96
N LYS A 387 0.77 2.97 -19.00
CA LYS A 387 1.62 2.28 -19.97
C LYS A 387 1.51 3.00 -21.30
N ILE A 388 2.64 3.21 -21.96
CA ILE A 388 2.65 3.79 -23.31
C ILE A 388 2.02 2.81 -24.30
N SER A 389 2.10 1.50 -24.04
CA SER A 389 1.43 0.47 -24.83
C SER A 389 -0.08 0.34 -24.59
N ASP A 390 -0.67 1.16 -23.72
CA ASP A 390 -2.11 1.14 -23.44
C ASP A 390 -2.80 2.21 -24.30
N ASP A 391 -3.44 1.77 -25.38
CA ASP A 391 -4.11 2.64 -26.36
C ASP A 391 -5.16 3.56 -25.74
N ARG A 392 -5.68 3.21 -24.55
CA ARG A 392 -6.65 4.04 -23.84
C ARG A 392 -6.03 5.30 -23.24
N VAL A 393 -4.71 5.37 -23.06
CA VAL A 393 -4.02 6.50 -22.40
C VAL A 393 -2.68 6.86 -23.04
N THR A 394 -2.38 6.35 -24.23
CA THR A 394 -1.04 6.43 -24.84
C THR A 394 -0.51 7.86 -24.94
N GLY A 395 -1.30 8.80 -25.47
CA GLY A 395 -0.94 10.21 -25.62
C GLY A 395 -0.76 10.93 -24.29
N VAL A 396 -1.56 10.62 -23.27
CA VAL A 396 -1.40 11.13 -21.89
C VAL A 396 -0.13 10.56 -21.25
N ALA A 397 0.12 9.26 -21.39
CA ALA A 397 1.34 8.62 -20.88
C ALA A 397 2.60 9.22 -21.53
N GLN A 398 2.56 9.47 -22.84
CA GLN A 398 3.64 10.15 -23.57
C GLN A 398 3.81 11.61 -23.13
N HIS A 399 2.71 12.33 -22.87
CA HIS A 399 2.76 13.69 -22.33
C HIS A 399 3.50 13.70 -20.99
N ILE A 400 3.03 12.91 -20.02
CA ILE A 400 3.62 12.84 -18.69
C ILE A 400 5.08 12.39 -18.77
N ARG A 401 5.42 11.39 -19.58
CA ARG A 401 6.82 10.97 -19.77
C ARG A 401 7.70 12.11 -20.29
N THR A 402 7.19 12.92 -21.21
CA THR A 402 7.93 14.07 -21.74
C THR A 402 8.10 15.12 -20.66
N ALA A 403 7.04 15.47 -19.92
CA ALA A 403 7.09 16.41 -18.81
C ALA A 403 8.08 15.97 -17.71
N GLN A 404 8.14 14.67 -17.42
CA GLN A 404 9.02 14.16 -16.39
C GLN A 404 10.50 13.99 -16.82
N ASN A 405 10.77 13.73 -18.12
CA ASN A 405 12.12 13.41 -18.59
C ASN A 405 12.79 14.51 -19.41
N MET A 406 11.99 15.35 -20.05
CA MET A 406 12.41 16.41 -20.97
C MET A 406 11.47 17.61 -20.79
N PRO A 407 11.34 18.16 -19.56
CA PRO A 407 10.38 19.22 -19.27
C PRO A 407 10.59 20.46 -20.15
N GLU A 408 11.81 20.73 -20.60
CA GLU A 408 12.13 21.82 -21.54
C GLU A 408 11.52 21.65 -22.94
N ARG A 409 11.04 20.45 -23.27
CA ARG A 409 10.36 20.15 -24.55
C ARG A 409 8.84 20.26 -24.46
N THR A 410 8.31 20.73 -23.34
CA THR A 410 6.86 20.88 -23.14
C THR A 410 6.39 22.32 -23.25
N TYR A 411 5.08 22.50 -23.40
CA TYR A 411 4.42 23.79 -23.27
C TYR A 411 3.91 23.98 -21.84
N PRO A 412 3.78 25.22 -21.32
CA PRO A 412 4.21 26.46 -21.95
C PRO A 412 5.73 26.53 -22.09
N ILE A 413 6.27 27.24 -23.08
CA ILE A 413 7.71 27.46 -23.16
C ILE A 413 8.10 28.42 -22.03
N GLU A 414 9.01 27.96 -21.17
CA GLU A 414 9.62 28.76 -20.10
C GLU A 414 11.09 29.01 -20.42
N PHE A 415 11.61 30.18 -20.01
CA PHE A 415 13.03 30.51 -20.22
C PHE A 415 13.92 29.89 -19.14
N ASP A 416 13.37 29.71 -17.95
CA ASP A 416 14.04 29.03 -16.87
C ASP A 416 13.86 27.51 -16.99
N ARG A 417 14.74 26.77 -16.33
CA ARG A 417 14.61 25.31 -16.27
C ARG A 417 13.32 24.97 -15.52
N LYS A 418 12.42 24.26 -16.21
CA LYS A 418 11.22 23.70 -15.61
C LYS A 418 11.57 22.61 -14.59
N ASP A 419 11.07 22.79 -13.37
CA ASP A 419 11.06 21.79 -12.31
C ASP A 419 9.64 21.23 -12.19
N ILE A 420 9.43 19.99 -12.63
CA ILE A 420 8.12 19.32 -12.68
C ILE A 420 8.17 18.06 -11.79
N PRO A 421 7.46 18.03 -10.66
CA PRO A 421 7.55 16.93 -9.70
C PRO A 421 6.73 15.70 -10.10
N GLY A 422 6.76 14.68 -9.24
CA GLY A 422 5.85 13.52 -9.30
C GLY A 422 6.35 12.33 -10.11
N LYS A 423 7.58 12.33 -10.65
CA LYS A 423 8.10 11.15 -11.34
C LYS A 423 8.45 10.02 -10.38
N TYR A 424 7.91 8.83 -10.63
CA TYR A 424 8.26 7.65 -9.87
C TYR A 424 9.63 7.10 -10.30
N TYR A 425 10.59 7.07 -9.38
CA TYR A 425 11.84 6.35 -9.57
C TYR A 425 11.88 5.12 -8.66
N PRO A 426 12.07 3.93 -9.24
CA PRO A 426 12.25 2.77 -8.41
C PRO A 426 13.52 2.87 -7.56
N GLY A 427 13.35 2.88 -6.24
CA GLY A 427 14.48 2.94 -5.29
C GLY A 427 15.18 4.31 -5.19
N GLN A 428 14.63 5.38 -5.78
CA GLN A 428 15.12 6.74 -5.56
C GLN A 428 13.95 7.62 -5.17
N ARG A 429 14.09 8.35 -4.05
CA ARG A 429 12.97 9.11 -3.48
C ARG A 429 13.35 10.49 -2.95
N ASN A 430 14.45 11.05 -3.43
CA ASN A 430 14.76 12.47 -3.25
C ASN A 430 13.86 13.36 -4.12
N GLU A 431 13.07 12.75 -5.02
CA GLU A 431 12.12 13.46 -5.86
C GLU A 431 10.80 13.70 -5.16
N ARG A 432 10.32 14.92 -5.32
CA ARG A 432 9.13 15.46 -4.67
C ARG A 432 7.90 14.82 -5.32
N GLY A 433 7.03 14.22 -4.52
CA GLY A 433 5.78 13.64 -5.01
C GLY A 433 4.69 14.70 -5.17
N LEU A 434 3.52 14.23 -5.56
CA LEU A 434 2.32 15.03 -5.75
C LEU A 434 1.39 14.89 -4.55
N HIS A 435 0.65 15.95 -4.22
CA HIS A 435 -0.35 15.97 -3.17
C HIS A 435 -1.72 16.28 -3.75
N ARG A 436 -2.70 15.43 -3.49
CA ARG A 436 -4.05 15.58 -4.03
C ARG A 436 -4.75 16.77 -3.38
N VAL A 437 -5.46 17.60 -4.15
CA VAL A 437 -6.34 18.66 -3.64
C VAL A 437 -7.83 18.36 -3.88
N PRO A 438 -8.76 19.00 -3.12
CA PRO A 438 -10.19 18.86 -3.37
C PRO A 438 -10.60 19.25 -4.78
N TYR A 439 -11.35 18.38 -5.45
CA TYR A 439 -11.91 18.66 -6.78
C TYR A 439 -12.82 19.89 -6.73
N GLY A 440 -12.62 20.83 -7.67
CA GLY A 440 -13.36 22.09 -7.71
C GLY A 440 -13.10 23.02 -6.52
N GLY A 441 -12.08 22.74 -5.69
CA GLY A 441 -11.57 23.66 -4.67
C GLY A 441 -10.78 24.81 -5.30
N LEU A 442 -10.38 25.80 -4.48
CA LEU A 442 -9.68 27.00 -4.96
C LEU A 442 -8.39 26.66 -5.74
N VAL A 443 -7.57 25.76 -5.21
CA VAL A 443 -6.33 25.33 -5.87
C VAL A 443 -6.62 24.64 -7.20
N ALA A 444 -7.57 23.69 -7.23
CA ALA A 444 -7.91 22.97 -8.47
C ALA A 444 -8.50 23.89 -9.55
N ARG A 445 -9.30 24.90 -9.18
CA ARG A 445 -9.81 25.89 -10.14
C ARG A 445 -8.70 26.79 -10.65
N SER A 446 -7.81 27.25 -9.76
CA SER A 446 -6.67 28.06 -10.18
C SER A 446 -5.74 27.29 -11.11
N ASN A 447 -5.49 26.00 -10.83
CA ASN A 447 -4.75 25.13 -11.75
C ASN A 447 -5.42 25.07 -13.12
N GLU A 448 -6.74 24.89 -13.16
CA GLU A 448 -7.52 24.85 -14.39
C GLU A 448 -7.41 26.16 -15.19
N ASP A 449 -7.53 27.30 -14.52
CA ASP A 449 -7.42 28.63 -15.15
C ASP A 449 -6.03 28.84 -15.78
N TYR A 450 -4.95 28.53 -15.05
CA TYR A 450 -3.57 28.66 -15.55
C TYR A 450 -3.27 27.71 -16.71
N LYS A 451 -3.76 26.47 -16.61
CA LYS A 451 -3.68 25.52 -17.71
C LYS A 451 -4.45 26.05 -18.92
N ASP A 452 -5.67 26.54 -18.73
CA ASP A 452 -6.51 27.04 -19.82
C ASP A 452 -5.87 28.25 -20.52
N ASP A 453 -5.22 29.14 -19.77
CA ASP A 453 -4.40 30.22 -20.34
C ASP A 453 -3.26 29.67 -21.21
N ALA A 454 -2.54 28.65 -20.75
CA ALA A 454 -1.49 28.00 -21.53
C ALA A 454 -2.02 27.30 -22.79
N CYS A 455 -3.18 26.66 -22.70
CA CYS A 455 -3.84 25.96 -23.80
C CYS A 455 -4.40 26.92 -24.86
N LYS A 456 -4.96 28.06 -24.42
CA LYS A 456 -5.60 29.07 -25.28
C LYS A 456 -4.62 30.15 -25.74
N ARG A 457 -3.37 30.11 -25.29
CA ARG A 457 -2.33 31.13 -25.55
C ARG A 457 -2.78 32.51 -25.07
N GLN A 458 -3.29 32.55 -23.84
CA GLN A 458 -3.80 33.75 -23.17
C GLN A 458 -2.90 34.15 -22.00
N GLY A 459 -3.13 35.36 -21.48
CA GLY A 459 -2.43 35.89 -20.31
C GLY A 459 -0.89 35.80 -20.44
N PRO A 460 -0.20 35.23 -19.44
CA PRO A 460 1.27 35.11 -19.43
C PRO A 460 1.83 34.16 -20.50
N TYR A 461 0.97 33.32 -21.10
CA TYR A 461 1.33 32.31 -22.10
C TYR A 461 0.95 32.72 -23.53
N ALA A 462 0.69 34.00 -23.76
CA ALA A 462 0.40 34.53 -25.08
C ALA A 462 1.51 34.26 -26.11
N GLY A 463 1.12 34.19 -27.39
CA GLY A 463 2.06 33.97 -28.49
C GLY A 463 2.66 32.57 -28.47
N SER A 464 3.94 32.45 -28.86
CA SER A 464 4.63 31.16 -29.01
C SER A 464 4.89 30.43 -27.70
N ARG A 465 4.63 31.05 -26.54
CA ARG A 465 4.81 30.40 -25.24
C ARG A 465 3.74 29.36 -24.96
N GLY A 466 2.47 29.63 -25.28
CA GLY A 466 1.37 28.69 -25.07
C GLY A 466 1.35 27.56 -26.11
N LEU A 467 0.52 26.56 -25.84
CA LEU A 467 0.34 25.39 -26.69
C LEU A 467 -0.06 25.81 -28.12
N PRO A 468 0.56 25.26 -29.18
CA PRO A 468 0.15 25.55 -30.56
C PRO A 468 -1.31 25.17 -30.82
N PRO A 469 -2.00 25.86 -31.74
CA PRO A 469 -3.37 25.52 -32.09
C PRO A 469 -3.50 24.05 -32.47
N TYR A 470 -4.58 23.42 -32.01
CA TYR A 470 -4.92 22.03 -32.28
C TYR A 470 -6.43 21.92 -32.51
N ASP A 471 -6.86 20.84 -33.15
CA ASP A 471 -8.28 20.59 -33.37
C ASP A 471 -8.97 20.21 -32.05
N THR A 472 -9.69 21.16 -31.46
CA THR A 472 -10.44 20.98 -30.21
C THR A 472 -11.67 20.10 -30.37
N ASN A 473 -12.01 19.64 -31.59
CA ASN A 473 -13.05 18.64 -31.77
C ASN A 473 -12.56 17.23 -31.42
N THR A 474 -11.30 16.94 -31.74
CA THR A 474 -10.70 15.60 -31.61
C THR A 474 -9.70 15.47 -30.47
N LYS A 475 -9.20 16.60 -29.93
CA LYS A 475 -8.23 16.63 -28.84
C LYS A 475 -8.66 17.52 -27.69
N ASP A 476 -8.19 17.17 -26.50
CA ASP A 476 -8.25 17.99 -25.29
C ASP A 476 -6.85 18.46 -24.91
N CYS A 477 -6.79 19.53 -24.12
CA CYS A 477 -5.55 19.97 -23.48
C CYS A 477 -5.35 19.23 -22.17
N ASP A 478 -4.42 18.27 -22.15
CA ASP A 478 -4.00 17.55 -20.95
C ASP A 478 -2.90 18.32 -20.22
N GLU A 479 -2.76 18.08 -18.91
CA GLU A 479 -1.89 18.83 -18.01
C GLU A 479 -1.13 17.94 -17.02
N TYR A 480 0.12 18.30 -16.76
CA TYR A 480 0.95 17.63 -15.75
C TYR A 480 1.91 18.63 -15.05
N PRO A 481 1.93 18.71 -13.70
CA PRO A 481 1.14 17.92 -12.76
C PRO A 481 -0.36 18.19 -12.87
N PHE A 482 -1.18 17.33 -12.26
CA PHE A 482 -2.61 17.30 -12.52
C PHE A 482 -3.34 18.54 -11.96
N GLN A 483 -4.48 18.89 -12.55
CA GLN A 483 -5.41 19.88 -11.97
C GLN A 483 -5.69 19.63 -10.48
N SER A 484 -5.78 18.35 -10.13
CA SER A 484 -6.14 17.85 -8.81
C SER A 484 -4.94 17.70 -7.86
N THR A 485 -3.82 18.39 -8.13
CA THR A 485 -2.64 18.38 -7.24
C THR A 485 -2.19 19.78 -6.79
N GLU A 486 -1.58 19.87 -5.60
CA GLU A 486 -0.98 21.12 -5.09
C GLU A 486 0.13 21.63 -6.02
N GLU A 487 0.82 20.71 -6.68
CA GLU A 487 1.90 20.97 -7.64
C GLU A 487 1.39 21.32 -9.05
N GLY A 488 0.08 21.50 -9.22
CA GLY A 488 -0.52 21.81 -10.52
C GLY A 488 -0.14 23.19 -11.06
N ALA A 489 -0.76 23.56 -12.19
CA ALA A 489 -0.36 24.69 -13.01
C ALA A 489 -0.34 26.07 -12.33
N SER A 490 -1.07 26.28 -11.25
CA SER A 490 -1.05 27.55 -10.50
C SER A 490 -0.02 27.58 -9.38
N SER A 491 0.80 26.55 -9.21
CA SER A 491 1.80 26.53 -8.16
C SER A 491 2.89 27.59 -8.40
N HIS A 492 3.31 28.24 -7.32
CA HIS A 492 4.45 29.16 -7.35
C HIS A 492 5.80 28.45 -7.30
N ASP A 493 5.82 27.22 -6.79
CA ASP A 493 7.05 26.45 -6.54
C ASP A 493 7.38 25.48 -7.69
N TRP A 494 6.40 25.17 -8.54
CA TRP A 494 6.51 24.14 -9.58
C TRP A 494 6.15 24.68 -10.95
N ALA A 495 6.87 24.19 -11.96
CA ALA A 495 6.46 24.35 -13.35
C ALA A 495 5.45 23.27 -13.75
N PHE A 496 4.76 23.49 -14.86
CA PHE A 496 3.82 22.53 -15.42
C PHE A 496 4.00 22.34 -16.93
N SER A 497 3.26 21.37 -17.44
CA SER A 497 3.26 20.95 -18.83
C SER A 497 1.82 20.83 -19.33
N VAL A 498 1.57 21.27 -20.56
CA VAL A 498 0.34 21.03 -21.30
C VAL A 498 0.61 20.39 -22.66
N ARG A 499 -0.30 19.53 -23.11
CA ARG A 499 -0.24 18.92 -24.45
C ARG A 499 -1.63 18.63 -24.99
N ALA A 500 -1.80 18.83 -26.29
CA ALA A 500 -2.99 18.36 -27.00
C ALA A 500 -2.93 16.84 -27.18
N VAL A 501 -3.86 16.12 -26.56
CA VAL A 501 -3.99 14.65 -26.62
C VAL A 501 -5.40 14.27 -27.09
N PRO A 502 -5.63 13.07 -27.66
CA PRO A 502 -6.97 12.64 -28.05
C PRO A 502 -7.97 12.68 -26.87
N LYS A 503 -9.19 13.15 -27.12
CA LYS A 503 -10.21 13.33 -26.05
C LYS A 503 -10.54 12.05 -25.30
N SER A 504 -10.65 10.94 -26.04
CA SER A 504 -10.93 9.62 -25.48
C SER A 504 -9.85 9.21 -24.48
N GLU A 505 -8.58 9.48 -24.81
CA GLU A 505 -7.45 9.15 -23.95
C GLU A 505 -7.38 10.04 -22.70
N ASN A 506 -7.65 11.34 -22.86
CA ASN A 506 -7.68 12.27 -21.73
C ASN A 506 -8.80 11.91 -20.73
N THR A 507 -9.99 11.60 -21.26
CA THR A 507 -11.15 11.19 -20.46
C THR A 507 -10.89 9.88 -19.72
N ALA A 508 -10.26 8.91 -20.39
CA ALA A 508 -9.84 7.64 -19.81
C ALA A 508 -8.83 7.85 -18.67
N ALA A 509 -7.76 8.60 -18.92
CA ALA A 509 -6.74 8.90 -17.91
C ALA A 509 -7.33 9.61 -16.68
N GLY A 510 -8.19 10.62 -16.88
CA GLY A 510 -8.88 11.28 -15.77
C GLY A 510 -9.75 10.32 -14.94
N SER A 511 -10.37 9.33 -15.59
CA SER A 511 -11.15 8.29 -14.89
C SER A 511 -10.26 7.33 -14.09
N LEU A 512 -9.12 6.92 -14.66
CA LEU A 512 -8.13 6.10 -13.96
C LEU A 512 -7.48 6.83 -12.79
N LEU A 513 -7.21 8.13 -12.91
CA LEU A 513 -6.69 8.96 -11.82
C LEU A 513 -7.68 9.03 -10.65
N ARG A 514 -8.98 9.26 -10.93
CA ARG A 514 -10.03 9.23 -9.90
C ARG A 514 -10.12 7.86 -9.23
N TRP A 515 -10.07 6.79 -10.01
CA TRP A 515 -10.04 5.43 -9.49
C TRP A 515 -8.80 5.18 -8.62
N TYR A 516 -7.63 5.65 -9.03
CA TYR A 516 -6.40 5.54 -8.26
C TYR A 516 -6.52 6.25 -6.91
N TYR A 517 -7.00 7.49 -6.88
CA TYR A 517 -7.22 8.20 -5.63
C TYR A 517 -8.12 7.42 -4.67
N PHE A 518 -9.21 6.84 -5.19
CA PHE A 518 -10.11 6.02 -4.40
C PHE A 518 -9.47 4.70 -3.93
N SER A 519 -8.93 3.92 -4.87
CA SER A 519 -8.40 2.58 -4.63
C SER A 519 -7.13 2.59 -3.77
N ASP A 520 -6.24 3.57 -3.91
CA ASP A 520 -5.07 3.71 -3.01
C ASP A 520 -5.37 4.62 -1.80
N ARG A 521 -6.64 5.04 -1.61
CA ARG A 521 -7.07 5.89 -0.50
C ARG A 521 -6.19 7.14 -0.33
N VAL A 522 -5.90 7.84 -1.43
CA VAL A 522 -5.07 9.04 -1.45
C VAL A 522 -5.86 10.22 -0.89
N LEU A 523 -5.51 10.64 0.33
CA LEU A 523 -6.14 11.77 1.01
C LEU A 523 -5.79 13.11 0.35
N TYR A 524 -6.67 14.08 0.55
CA TYR A 524 -6.34 15.47 0.27
C TYR A 524 -5.24 15.98 1.21
N ASP A 525 -4.27 16.70 0.66
CA ASP A 525 -3.25 17.51 1.36
C ASP A 525 -2.39 16.72 2.39
N ASN A 526 -2.40 15.39 2.35
CA ASN A 526 -1.74 14.52 3.34
C ASN A 526 -0.90 13.39 2.73
N ASP A 527 -1.42 12.76 1.67
CA ASP A 527 -0.75 11.63 1.04
C ASP A 527 0.07 12.09 -0.17
N GLU A 528 1.38 11.85 -0.10
CA GLU A 528 2.30 12.05 -1.22
C GLU A 528 2.23 10.83 -2.17
N PHE A 529 2.16 11.07 -3.48
CA PHE A 529 2.18 10.01 -4.51
C PHE A 529 2.99 10.36 -5.76
N TRP A 530 3.35 9.35 -6.56
CA TRP A 530 4.10 9.54 -7.82
C TRP A 530 3.34 8.95 -9.00
N VAL A 531 3.81 9.27 -10.20
CA VAL A 531 3.32 8.72 -11.47
C VAL A 531 4.45 7.94 -12.14
N ASN A 532 4.18 6.67 -12.42
CA ASN A 532 5.07 5.74 -13.07
C ASN A 532 4.59 5.49 -14.51
N ILE A 533 5.38 5.95 -15.48
CA ILE A 533 5.15 5.64 -16.89
C ILE A 533 5.99 4.43 -17.28
N GLN A 534 5.32 3.40 -17.79
CA GLN A 534 5.94 2.15 -18.25
C GLN A 534 5.93 2.08 -19.77
N ASP A 535 6.96 1.46 -20.32
CA ASP A 535 7.12 1.18 -21.75
C ASP A 535 6.31 -0.04 -22.19
#